data_AF-A9B8H6-F1
#
_entry.id   AF-A9B8H6-F1
#
_cell.length_a   1.000
_cell.length_b   1.000
_cell.length_c   1.000
_cell.angle_alpha   90.00
_cell.angle_beta   90.00
_cell.angle_gamma   90.00
#
_symmetry.space_group_name_H-M   'P 1'
#
loop_
_entity.id
_entity.type
_entity.pdbx_description
1 polymer ?
#
loop_
_entity_poly.entity_id
_entity_poly.type
_entity_poly.pdbx_seq_one_letter_code
_entity_poly.pdbx_strand_id
1 'polypeptide(L)'
;MHQRYGSTATIYLSLSIRRRAKRVIDDLAQSSPNEYITLREAAYEYDMEYNSILKYVLAGRIASRILLPEEIPDVLWQRLEPRVQANVKKHQGLRVTTTQAMEEYMRTRQKRGKKRRSI
;
A
#
# COMPACT_ATOMS: atom_id res chain seq x y z
N MET A 1 35.04 42.23 15.88
CA MET A 1 34.05 41.66 16.83
C MET A 1 32.93 41.03 15.99
N HIS A 2 33.03 39.75 15.63
CA HIS A 2 32.44 38.58 16.32
C HIS A 2 30.91 38.64 16.45
N GLN A 3 30.18 37.83 15.64
CA GLN A 3 29.49 36.55 16.02
C GLN A 3 28.00 36.81 16.33
N ARG A 4 26.98 36.00 16.00
CA ARG A 4 26.83 34.63 15.48
C ARG A 4 25.40 34.46 14.90
N TYR A 5 25.28 33.69 13.81
CA TYR A 5 24.31 32.63 13.49
C TYR A 5 22.87 32.67 14.03
N GLY A 6 21.91 32.39 13.13
CA GLY A 6 20.91 31.35 13.40
C GLY A 6 19.51 31.64 12.88
N SER A 7 19.09 30.93 11.82
CA SER A 7 17.80 30.22 11.78
C SER A 7 17.62 29.46 10.45
N THR A 8 18.49 28.48 10.21
CA THR A 8 18.20 27.33 9.33
C THR A 8 17.45 26.22 10.10
N ALA A 9 16.70 26.59 11.14
CA ALA A 9 16.06 25.65 12.06
C ALA A 9 14.60 25.31 11.71
N THR A 10 14.04 25.83 10.61
CA THR A 10 12.63 25.59 10.26
C THR A 10 12.42 24.34 9.39
N ILE A 11 13.48 23.73 8.86
CA ILE A 11 13.34 22.59 7.93
C ILE A 11 13.48 21.22 8.62
N TYR A 12 14.06 21.15 9.82
CA TYR A 12 14.38 19.86 10.45
C TYR A 12 13.27 19.24 11.32
N LEU A 13 12.11 19.90 11.48
CA LEU A 13 11.01 19.34 12.27
C LEU A 13 10.05 18.45 11.46
N SER A 14 10.02 18.61 10.13
CA SER A 14 9.05 17.90 9.26
C SER A 14 9.49 16.50 8.80
N LEU A 15 10.78 16.16 8.94
CA LEU A 15 11.35 14.87 8.56
C LEU A 15 11.31 13.82 9.69
N SER A 16 11.37 14.26 10.95
CA SER A 16 11.41 13.37 12.11
C SER A 16 10.04 12.76 12.44
N ILE A 17 8.94 13.46 12.11
CA ILE A 17 7.58 12.96 12.31
C ILE A 17 7.25 11.85 11.29
N ARG A 18 7.71 11.99 10.03
CA ARG A 18 7.49 10.95 8.99
C ARG A 18 8.17 9.62 9.33
N ARG A 19 9.31 9.63 10.00
CA ARG A 19 10.02 8.40 10.38
C ARG A 19 9.39 7.69 11.58
N ARG A 20 8.72 8.43 12.49
CA ARG A 20 8.04 7.83 13.64
C ARG A 20 6.70 7.20 13.26
N ALA A 21 5.98 7.78 12.29
CA ALA A 21 4.76 7.18 11.73
C ALA A 21 5.05 5.86 10.96
N LYS A 22 6.23 5.75 10.33
CA LYS A 22 6.62 4.53 9.61
C LYS A 22 6.89 3.34 10.55
N ARG A 23 7.45 3.56 11.75
CA ARG A 23 7.70 2.47 12.72
C ARG A 23 6.45 1.91 13.38
N VAL A 24 5.43 2.74 13.62
CA VAL A 24 4.16 2.26 14.19
C VAL A 24 3.40 1.38 13.18
N ILE A 25 3.61 1.60 11.88
CA ILE A 25 3.07 0.75 10.82
C ILE A 25 3.87 -0.54 10.70
N ASP A 26 5.20 -0.52 10.83
CA ASP A 26 6.03 -1.74 10.78
C ASP A 26 5.71 -2.73 11.91
N ASP A 27 5.34 -2.27 13.12
CA ASP A 27 4.92 -3.15 14.22
C ASP A 27 3.50 -3.72 14.03
N LEU A 28 2.63 -3.05 13.27
CA LEU A 28 1.31 -3.56 12.88
C LEU A 28 1.36 -4.42 11.60
N ALA A 29 2.35 -4.21 10.75
CA ALA A 29 2.55 -4.95 9.50
C ALA A 29 3.12 -6.37 9.70
N GLN A 30 3.48 -6.74 10.93
CA GLN A 30 3.71 -8.14 11.30
C GLN A 30 2.41 -8.95 11.44
N SER A 31 1.26 -8.34 11.16
CA SER A 31 -0.05 -9.00 11.19
C SER A 31 -0.25 -9.86 9.95
N SER A 32 0.03 -11.15 10.08
CA SER A 32 -0.39 -12.25 9.20
C SER A 32 -0.10 -12.09 7.68
N PRO A 33 0.73 -12.95 7.07
CA PRO A 33 1.03 -12.91 5.62
C PRO A 33 -0.19 -12.99 4.67
N ASN A 34 -1.40 -13.25 5.20
CA ASN A 34 -2.67 -13.30 4.49
C ASN A 34 -3.61 -12.10 4.76
N GLU A 35 -3.14 -11.00 5.35
CA GLU A 35 -3.99 -9.82 5.57
C GLU A 35 -4.43 -9.20 4.23
N TYR A 36 -5.73 -8.94 4.10
CA TYR A 36 -6.29 -8.25 2.96
C TYR A 36 -5.91 -6.77 2.98
N ILE A 37 -5.42 -6.29 1.83
CA ILE A 37 -5.14 -4.88 1.57
C ILE A 37 -5.97 -4.42 0.37
N THR A 38 -6.39 -3.16 0.39
CA THR A 38 -7.07 -2.55 -0.76
C THR A 38 -6.08 -2.33 -1.91
N LEU A 39 -6.61 -2.22 -3.14
CA LEU A 39 -5.78 -1.89 -4.30
C LEU A 39 -5.11 -0.50 -4.19
N ARG A 40 -5.69 0.40 -3.39
CA ARG A 40 -5.13 1.73 -3.15
C ARG A 40 -3.97 1.69 -2.16
N GLU A 41 -4.10 0.91 -1.09
CA GLU A 41 -3.00 0.66 -0.15
C GLU A 41 -1.84 -0.02 -0.88
N ALA A 42 -2.12 -1.05 -1.68
CA ALA A 42 -1.12 -1.71 -2.51
C ALA A 42 -0.40 -0.73 -3.46
N ALA A 43 -1.12 0.24 -4.04
CA ALA A 43 -0.54 1.27 -4.89
C ALA A 43 0.44 2.17 -4.13
N TYR A 44 0.03 2.60 -2.94
CA TYR A 44 0.84 3.44 -2.08
C TYR A 44 2.08 2.71 -1.55
N GLU A 45 1.92 1.48 -1.06
CA GLU A 45 2.98 0.71 -0.41
C GLU A 45 4.08 0.27 -1.39
N TYR A 46 3.70 -0.11 -2.61
CA TYR A 46 4.63 -0.62 -3.63
C TYR A 46 5.09 0.43 -4.64
N ASP A 47 4.77 1.71 -4.41
CA ASP A 47 5.08 2.84 -5.31
C ASP A 47 4.64 2.56 -6.77
N MET A 48 3.38 2.15 -6.92
CA MET A 48 2.77 1.81 -8.19
C MET A 48 1.53 2.66 -8.43
N GLU A 49 1.26 2.98 -9.70
CA GLU A 49 -0.01 3.61 -10.05
C GLU A 49 -1.19 2.67 -9.80
N TYR A 50 -2.27 3.20 -9.22
CA TYR A 50 -3.51 2.46 -8.99
C TYR A 50 -4.04 1.78 -10.27
N ASN A 51 -4.05 2.51 -11.39
CA ASN A 51 -4.51 1.96 -12.67
C ASN A 51 -3.63 0.80 -13.16
N SER A 52 -2.34 0.82 -12.85
CA SER A 52 -1.43 -0.26 -13.17
C SER A 52 -1.73 -1.51 -12.33
N ILE A 53 -1.93 -1.37 -11.02
CA ILE A 53 -2.34 -2.47 -10.15
C ILE A 53 -3.68 -3.04 -10.60
N LEU A 54 -4.69 -2.19 -10.82
CA LEU A 54 -5.99 -2.63 -11.28
C LEU A 54 -5.88 -3.43 -12.58
N LYS A 55 -5.10 -2.95 -13.55
CA LYS A 55 -4.82 -3.67 -14.80
C LYS A 55 -4.19 -5.05 -14.54
N TYR A 56 -3.23 -5.16 -13.65
CA TYR A 56 -2.56 -6.43 -13.36
C TYR A 56 -3.43 -7.41 -12.58
N VAL A 57 -4.28 -6.90 -11.69
CA VAL A 57 -5.31 -7.67 -10.99
C VAL A 57 -6.33 -8.23 -11.99
N LEU A 58 -6.89 -7.38 -12.86
CA LEU A 58 -7.84 -7.81 -13.89
C LEU A 58 -7.22 -8.79 -14.90
N ALA A 59 -5.92 -8.66 -15.18
CA ALA A 59 -5.17 -9.60 -16.00
C ALA A 59 -4.78 -10.90 -15.28
N GLY A 60 -5.19 -11.10 -14.02
CA GLY A 60 -4.86 -12.30 -13.23
C GLY A 60 -3.39 -12.43 -12.85
N ARG A 61 -2.59 -11.36 -12.95
CA ARG A 61 -1.16 -11.35 -12.61
C ARG A 61 -0.90 -11.10 -11.13
N ILE A 62 -1.87 -10.50 -10.44
CA ILE A 62 -1.88 -10.29 -8.99
C ILE A 62 -3.15 -10.97 -8.49
N ALA A 63 -3.00 -11.89 -7.53
CA ALA A 63 -4.15 -12.57 -6.95
C ALA A 63 -5.05 -11.54 -6.23
N SER A 64 -6.37 -11.64 -6.45
CA SER A 64 -7.34 -10.76 -5.81
C SER A 64 -8.61 -11.51 -5.47
N ARG A 65 -9.35 -10.99 -4.50
CA ARG A 65 -10.68 -11.46 -4.11
C ARG A 65 -11.62 -10.27 -4.03
N ILE A 66 -12.91 -10.51 -4.30
CA ILE A 66 -13.98 -9.57 -3.94
C ILE A 66 -14.55 -10.05 -2.61
N LEU A 67 -14.51 -9.19 -1.60
CA LEU A 67 -15.18 -9.42 -0.32
C LEU A 67 -16.55 -8.77 -0.36
N LEU A 68 -17.59 -9.52 0.01
CA LEU A 68 -18.91 -8.96 0.26
C LEU A 68 -18.88 -8.09 1.54
N PRO A 69 -19.81 -7.14 1.72
CA PRO A 69 -19.80 -6.24 2.87
C PRO A 69 -19.67 -6.96 4.23
N GLU A 70 -20.35 -8.08 4.39
CA GLU A 70 -20.33 -8.95 5.57
C GLU A 70 -19.04 -9.77 5.75
N GLU A 71 -18.25 -9.95 4.69
CA GLU A 71 -16.95 -10.64 4.72
C GLU A 71 -15.78 -9.70 5.01
N ILE A 72 -16.00 -8.37 5.00
CA ILE A 72 -14.93 -7.39 5.18
C ILE A 72 -14.55 -7.33 6.66
N PRO A 73 -13.28 -7.62 7.03
CA PRO A 73 -12.83 -7.48 8.41
C PRO A 73 -12.98 -6.05 8.90
N ASP A 74 -13.37 -5.87 10.16
CA ASP A 74 -13.59 -4.53 10.77
C ASP A 74 -12.37 -3.61 10.63
N VAL A 75 -11.16 -4.16 10.81
CA VAL A 75 -9.90 -3.43 10.66
C VAL A 75 -9.73 -2.90 9.24
N LEU A 76 -10.12 -3.67 8.22
CA LEU A 76 -10.11 -3.21 6.83
C LEU A 76 -11.21 -2.17 6.59
N TRP A 77 -12.41 -2.40 7.12
CA TRP A 77 -13.54 -1.49 6.98
C TRP A 77 -13.23 -0.09 7.53
N GLN A 78 -12.63 0.00 8.72
CA GLN A 78 -12.27 1.25 9.38
C GLN A 78 -11.18 2.04 8.63
N ARG A 79 -10.33 1.38 7.85
CA ARG A 79 -9.31 2.02 7.00
C ARG A 79 -9.89 2.63 5.71
N LEU A 80 -11.07 2.19 5.27
CA LEU A 80 -11.68 2.68 4.04
C LEU A 80 -12.13 4.14 4.18
N GLU A 81 -11.93 4.93 3.12
CA GLU A 81 -12.52 6.26 3.04
C GLU A 81 -14.06 6.19 3.04
N PRO A 82 -14.77 7.17 3.61
CA PRO A 82 -16.24 7.16 3.69
C PRO A 82 -16.94 6.98 2.33
N ARG A 83 -16.38 7.56 1.27
CA ARG A 83 -16.90 7.40 -0.11
C ARG A 83 -16.76 5.96 -0.62
N VAL A 84 -15.68 5.28 -0.25
CA VAL A 84 -15.46 3.87 -0.60
C VAL A 84 -16.40 2.98 0.19
N GLN A 85 -16.57 3.21 1.49
CA GLN A 85 -17.55 2.50 2.32
C GLN A 85 -18.96 2.60 1.73
N ALA A 86 -19.38 3.79 1.29
CA ALA A 86 -20.68 4.00 0.63
C ALA A 86 -20.79 3.22 -0.68
N ASN A 87 -19.73 3.19 -1.50
CA ASN A 87 -19.69 2.42 -2.74
C ASN A 87 -19.76 0.91 -2.48
N VAL A 88 -19.06 0.40 -1.45
CA VAL A 88 -19.11 -1.02 -1.10
C VAL A 88 -20.51 -1.43 -0.66
N LYS A 89 -21.22 -0.59 0.11
CA LYS A 89 -22.62 -0.84 0.47
C LYS A 89 -23.54 -0.86 -0.76
N LYS A 90 -23.29 0.02 -1.73
CA LYS A 90 -24.11 0.13 -2.95
C LYS A 90 -23.85 -0.99 -3.96
N HIS A 91 -22.59 -1.37 -4.13
CA HIS A 91 -22.14 -2.32 -5.16
C HIS A 91 -21.82 -3.72 -4.60
N GLN A 92 -22.07 -3.93 -3.31
CA GLN A 92 -21.95 -5.21 -2.60
C GLN A 92 -20.58 -5.87 -2.73
N GLY A 93 -19.50 -5.09 -2.80
CA GLY A 93 -18.18 -5.69 -2.93
C GLY A 93 -17.02 -4.73 -2.79
N LEU A 94 -15.95 -5.22 -2.16
CA LEU A 94 -14.64 -4.58 -2.12
C LEU A 94 -13.62 -5.51 -2.76
N ARG A 95 -12.93 -5.04 -3.80
CA ARG A 95 -11.81 -5.76 -4.39
C ARG A 95 -10.55 -5.53 -3.57
N VAL A 96 -9.97 -6.63 -3.10
CA VAL A 96 -8.78 -6.65 -2.25
C VAL A 96 -7.73 -7.58 -2.84
N THR A 97 -6.49 -7.37 -2.43
CA THR A 97 -5.36 -8.30 -2.64
C THR A 97 -4.72 -8.59 -1.28
N THR A 98 -3.59 -9.29 -1.26
CA THR A 98 -2.80 -9.51 -0.04
C THR A 98 -1.38 -9.04 -0.26
N THR A 99 -0.68 -8.74 0.84
CA THR A 99 0.75 -8.39 0.80
C THR A 99 1.56 -9.50 0.14
N GLN A 100 1.27 -10.78 0.47
CA GLN A 100 1.94 -11.94 -0.15
C GLN A 100 1.76 -11.97 -1.69
N ALA A 101 0.54 -11.72 -2.19
CA ALA A 101 0.28 -11.71 -3.63
C ALA A 101 1.04 -10.58 -4.35
N MET A 102 1.13 -9.41 -3.71
CA MET A 102 1.90 -8.28 -4.21
C MET A 102 3.41 -8.57 -4.23
N GLU A 103 3.95 -9.14 -3.16
CA GLU A 103 5.36 -9.53 -3.09
C GLU A 103 5.73 -10.59 -4.13
N GLU A 104 4.86 -11.57 -4.36
CA GLU A 104 5.06 -12.58 -5.40
C GLU A 104 5.10 -11.91 -6.78
N TYR A 105 4.15 -11.04 -7.07
CA TYR A 105 4.13 -10.26 -8.31
C TYR A 105 5.43 -9.45 -8.48
N MET A 106 5.87 -8.73 -7.45
CA MET A 106 7.10 -7.92 -7.51
C MET A 106 8.35 -8.78 -7.74
N ARG A 107 8.44 -9.94 -7.10
CA ARG A 107 9.52 -10.93 -7.34
C ARG A 107 9.53 -11.41 -8.79
N THR A 108 8.37 -11.73 -9.37
CA THR A 108 8.30 -12.17 -10.78
C THR A 108 8.66 -11.05 -11.75
N ARG A 109 8.24 -9.80 -11.49
CA ARG A 109 8.59 -8.61 -12.27
C ARG A 109 10.11 -8.38 -12.32
N GLN A 110 10.79 -8.49 -11.17
CA GLN A 110 12.24 -8.34 -11.08
C GLN A 110 13.01 -9.42 -11.86
N LYS A 111 12.57 -10.69 -11.77
CA LYS A 111 13.18 -11.81 -12.51
C LYS A 111 13.09 -11.62 -14.04
N ARG A 112 11.96 -11.10 -14.54
CA ARG A 112 11.78 -10.79 -15.97
C ARG A 112 12.63 -9.61 -16.45
N GLY A 113 12.81 -8.59 -15.61
CA GLY A 113 13.70 -7.46 -15.93
C GLY A 113 15.18 -7.87 -16.01
N LYS A 114 15.63 -8.79 -15.15
CA LYS A 114 17.02 -9.27 -15.13
C LYS A 114 17.38 -10.16 -16.34
N LYS A 115 16.44 -10.92 -16.88
CA LYS A 115 16.68 -11.77 -18.08
C LYS A 115 16.99 -11.00 -19.36
N ARG A 116 16.71 -9.69 -19.42
CA ARG A 116 16.95 -8.85 -20.60
C ARG A 116 18.33 -8.19 -20.66
N ARG A 117 19.20 -8.40 -19.67
CA ARG A 117 20.56 -7.82 -19.60
C ARG A 117 21.69 -8.86 -19.76
N SER A 118 21.40 -10.00 -20.37
CA SER A 118 22.35 -11.11 -20.55
C SER A 118 22.41 -11.61 -21.99
N ILE A 119 22.35 -10.67 -22.95
CA ILE A 119 22.64 -10.91 -24.37
C ILE A 119 23.48 -9.74 -24.84
#